data_AF-A0A5B1M631-F1
#
_entry.id   AF-A0A5B1M631-F1
#
_cell.length_a   1.000
_cell.length_b   1.000
_cell.length_c   1.000
_cell.angle_alpha   90.00
_cell.angle_beta   90.00
_cell.angle_gamma   90.00
#
_symmetry.space_group_name_H-M   'P 1'
#
loop_
_entity.id
_entity.type
_entity.pdbx_description
1 polymer ?
#
loop_
_entity_poly.entity_id
_entity_poly.type
_entity_poly.pdbx_seq_one_letter_code
_entity_poly.pdbx_strand_id
1 'polypeptide(L)'
;MSPFQVVHAVVPAGIDDPSRPSGGNRYDRRVLDELAGLGWQVQQHRIPGTWPDPSPADVAALDQALAELPDGAPVLVDGLIGSAAAAVLGPPAARLRGAVRLPPPPPAGGREELRPRRPRRAAAV
;
A
#
# COMPACT_ATOMS: atom_id res chain seq x y z
N MET A 1 -12.15 4.06 -28.80
CA MET A 1 -11.29 4.71 -27.79
C MET A 1 -11.65 4.08 -26.45
N SER A 2 -10.77 3.25 -25.88
CA SER A 2 -10.99 2.75 -24.52
C SER A 2 -10.97 3.96 -23.57
N PRO A 3 -11.94 4.13 -22.66
CA PRO A 3 -11.84 5.14 -21.62
C PRO A 3 -10.59 4.81 -20.82
N PHE A 4 -9.65 5.75 -20.72
CA PHE A 4 -8.54 5.60 -19.80
C PHE A 4 -9.12 5.41 -18.41
N GLN A 5 -8.79 4.30 -17.76
CA GLN A 5 -9.30 3.99 -16.44
C GLN A 5 -8.60 4.91 -15.42
N VAL A 6 -9.38 5.57 -14.56
CA VAL A 6 -8.86 6.39 -13.46
C VAL A 6 -8.64 5.51 -12.25
N VAL A 7 -7.50 5.66 -11.57
CA VAL A 7 -7.22 5.05 -10.27
C VAL A 7 -6.86 6.13 -9.26
N HIS A 8 -7.48 6.07 -8.08
CA HIS A 8 -7.16 6.98 -6.98
C HIS A 8 -6.13 6.33 -6.06
N ALA A 9 -4.97 6.94 -5.92
CA ALA A 9 -3.87 6.44 -5.09
C ALA A 9 -3.78 7.24 -3.80
N VAL A 10 -4.08 6.61 -2.67
CA VAL A 10 -3.97 7.18 -1.32
C VAL A 10 -2.58 6.86 -0.78
N VAL A 11 -1.74 7.89 -0.62
CA VAL A 11 -0.33 7.76 -0.25
C VAL A 11 0.05 8.75 0.85
N PRO A 12 1.10 8.49 1.64
CA PRO A 12 1.57 9.46 2.64
C PRO A 12 1.97 10.79 1.98
N ALA A 13 1.70 11.91 2.64
CA ALA A 13 2.12 13.23 2.13
C ALA A 13 3.63 13.34 1.91
N GLY A 14 4.42 12.60 2.68
CA GLY A 14 5.88 12.51 2.56
C GLY A 14 6.38 11.43 1.58
N ILE A 15 5.56 10.93 0.65
CA ILE A 15 5.99 9.90 -0.34
C ILE A 15 7.25 10.30 -1.12
N ASP A 16 7.44 11.59 -1.41
CA ASP A 16 8.62 12.09 -2.14
C ASP A 16 9.73 12.64 -1.24
N ASP A 17 9.57 12.55 0.08
CA ASP A 17 10.50 13.16 1.02
C ASP A 17 11.82 12.35 1.04
N PRO A 18 12.93 12.92 0.54
CA PRO A 18 14.21 12.21 0.51
C PRO A 18 14.80 11.99 1.91
N SER A 19 14.34 12.73 2.92
CA SER A 19 14.75 12.58 4.31
C SER A 19 14.02 11.44 5.03
N ARG A 20 12.94 10.90 4.42
CA ARG A 20 12.16 9.77 4.91
C ARG A 20 12.20 8.59 3.92
N PRO A 21 13.40 8.06 3.57
CA PRO A 21 13.52 7.00 2.59
C PRO A 21 12.95 5.69 3.16
N SER A 22 11.70 5.39 2.84
CA SER A 22 11.12 4.07 3.09
C SER A 22 11.19 3.23 1.82
N GLY A 23 11.37 1.92 1.98
CA GLY A 23 11.23 0.98 0.86
C GLY A 23 9.82 1.01 0.26
N GLY A 24 8.81 1.32 1.08
CA GLY A 24 7.41 1.48 0.68
C GLY A 24 7.21 2.64 -0.29
N ASN A 25 7.70 3.84 0.02
CA ASN A 25 7.51 5.02 -0.83
C ASN A 25 8.12 4.85 -2.23
N ARG A 26 9.31 4.24 -2.32
CA ARG A 26 9.94 3.93 -3.61
C ARG A 26 9.16 2.87 -4.38
N TYR A 27 8.63 1.87 -3.67
CA TYR A 27 7.75 0.89 -4.31
C TYR A 27 6.50 1.57 -4.85
N ASP A 28 5.81 2.38 -4.04
CA ASP A 28 4.58 3.07 -4.43
C ASP A 28 4.81 3.95 -5.65
N ARG A 29 5.94 4.65 -5.72
CA ARG A 29 6.29 5.42 -6.93
C ARG A 29 6.39 4.55 -8.17
N ARG A 30 7.11 3.44 -8.08
CA ARG A 30 7.17 2.46 -9.17
C ARG A 30 5.77 1.93 -9.53
N VAL A 31 4.97 1.64 -8.50
CA VAL A 31 3.51 1.50 -8.50
C VAL A 31 2.81 2.32 -9.59
N LEU A 32 2.81 3.61 -9.27
CA LEU A 32 2.08 4.67 -9.95
C LEU A 32 2.68 4.97 -11.33
N ASP A 33 4.00 4.93 -11.45
CA ASP A 33 4.69 5.18 -12.72
C ASP A 33 4.37 4.08 -13.75
N GLU A 34 4.36 2.81 -13.33
CA GLU A 34 4.02 1.68 -14.20
C GLU A 34 2.53 1.70 -14.57
N LEU A 35 1.63 2.05 -13.65
CA LEU A 35 0.20 2.25 -13.93
C LEU A 35 -0.01 3.35 -14.98
N ALA A 36 0.67 4.49 -14.82
CA ALA A 36 0.64 5.57 -15.80
C ALA A 36 1.19 5.11 -17.16
N GLY A 37 2.29 4.34 -17.16
CA GLY A 37 2.87 3.73 -18.37
C GLY A 37 1.93 2.76 -19.09
N LEU A 38 1.03 2.09 -18.35
CA LEU A 38 -0.03 1.23 -18.88
C LEU A 38 -1.27 2.01 -19.37
N GLY A 39 -1.25 3.35 -19.29
CA GLY A 39 -2.34 4.21 -19.74
C GLY A 39 -3.42 4.49 -18.70
N TRP A 40 -3.19 4.19 -17.41
CA TRP A 40 -4.10 4.60 -16.35
C TRP A 40 -3.91 6.08 -16.01
N GLN A 41 -5.02 6.77 -15.69
CA GLN A 41 -4.95 8.09 -15.07
C GLN A 41 -4.81 7.93 -13.57
N VAL A 42 -3.63 8.24 -13.04
CA VAL A 42 -3.34 8.14 -11.61
C VAL A 42 -3.63 9.45 -10.91
N GLN A 43 -4.64 9.48 -10.04
CA GLN A 43 -4.95 10.61 -9.18
C GLN A 43 -4.44 10.36 -7.77
N GLN A 44 -3.46 11.14 -7.31
CA GLN A 44 -2.84 10.93 -6.00
C GLN A 44 -3.50 11.79 -4.92
N HIS A 45 -3.85 11.15 -3.81
CA HIS A 45 -4.36 11.75 -2.58
C HIS A 45 -3.31 11.62 -1.49
N ARG A 46 -2.64 12.73 -1.21
CA ARG A 46 -1.53 12.79 -0.24
C ARG A 46 -2.08 13.03 1.16
N ILE A 47 -2.04 11.99 1.99
CA ILE A 47 -2.62 12.04 3.33
C ILE A 47 -1.56 12.46 4.34
N PRO A 48 -1.75 13.58 5.07
CA PRO A 48 -0.87 13.94 6.16
C PRO A 48 -0.95 12.90 7.29
N GLY A 49 0.06 12.89 8.16
CA GLY A 49 0.01 12.12 9.39
C GLY A 49 1.22 11.24 9.65
N THR A 50 1.20 10.62 10.83
CA THR A 50 2.29 9.80 11.35
C THR A 50 2.09 8.34 10.98
N TRP A 51 2.28 7.97 9.72
CA TRP A 51 2.21 6.56 9.31
C TRP A 51 3.53 5.83 9.62
N PRO A 52 3.51 4.61 10.18
CA PRO A 52 2.37 3.70 10.40
C PRO A 52 1.66 3.80 11.76
N ASP A 53 2.00 4.77 12.61
CA ASP A 53 1.44 4.96 13.96
C ASP A 53 0.54 6.23 14.02
N PRO A 54 -0.64 6.23 13.37
CA PRO A 54 -1.43 7.43 13.18
C PRO A 54 -2.06 7.92 14.49
N SER A 55 -2.19 9.24 14.61
CA SER A 55 -3.07 9.84 15.60
C SER A 55 -4.55 9.70 15.18
N PRO A 56 -5.51 9.89 16.11
CA PRO A 56 -6.94 9.94 15.75
C PRO A 56 -7.27 11.00 14.68
N ALA A 57 -6.53 12.11 14.65
CA ALA A 57 -6.70 13.15 13.64
C ALA A 57 -6.25 12.68 12.25
N ASP A 58 -5.17 11.91 12.16
CA ASP A 58 -4.67 11.36 10.89
C ASP A 58 -5.67 10.34 10.32
N VAL A 59 -6.28 9.54 11.18
CA VAL A 59 -7.36 8.62 10.82
C VAL A 59 -8.58 9.36 10.29
N ALA A 60 -9.02 10.43 10.97
CA ALA A 60 -10.15 11.23 10.52
C ALA A 60 -9.87 11.92 9.16
N ALA A 61 -8.65 12.39 8.95
CA ALA A 61 -8.23 12.96 7.66
C ALA A 61 -8.25 11.92 6.54
N LEU A 62 -7.81 10.68 6.82
CA LEU A 62 -7.92 9.57 5.88
C LEU A 62 -9.38 9.24 5.56
N ASP A 63 -10.26 9.17 6.57
CA ASP A 63 -11.68 8.89 6.40
C ASP A 63 -12.37 9.93 5.50
N GLN A 64 -12.12 11.21 5.74
CA GLN A 64 -12.62 12.31 4.91
C GLN A 64 -12.14 12.19 3.46
N ALA A 65 -10.84 11.95 3.25
CA ALA A 65 -10.30 11.80 1.91
C ALA A 65 -10.90 10.61 1.15
N LEU A 66 -11.18 9.50 1.84
CA LEU A 66 -11.85 8.33 1.24
C LEU A 66 -13.33 8.59 0.94
N ALA A 67 -14.02 9.36 1.79
CA ALA A 67 -15.44 9.70 1.61
C ALA A 67 -15.69 10.64 0.41
N GLU A 68 -14.68 11.41 0.00
CA GLU A 68 -14.74 12.28 -1.17
C GLU A 68 -14.53 11.54 -2.51
N LEU A 69 -14.10 10.27 -2.47
CA LEU A 69 -13.85 9.48 -3.68
C LEU A 69 -15.15 9.03 -4.34
N PRO A 70 -15.19 8.96 -5.69
CA PRO A 70 -16.37 8.47 -6.39
C PRO A 70 -16.71 7.02 -6.03
N ASP A 71 -18.01 6.75 -5.91
CA ASP A 71 -18.53 5.42 -5.62
C ASP A 71 -18.05 4.37 -6.62
N GLY A 72 -17.55 3.24 -6.12
CA GLY A 72 -17.09 2.14 -6.97
C GLY A 72 -15.81 2.42 -7.76
N ALA A 73 -15.15 3.58 -7.54
CA ALA A 73 -13.86 3.87 -8.13
C ALA A 73 -12.78 2.88 -7.65
N PRO A 74 -11.81 2.52 -8.49
CA PRO A 74 -10.66 1.73 -8.06
C PRO A 74 -9.73 2.62 -7.22
N VAL A 75 -9.36 2.13 -6.04
CA VAL A 75 -8.53 2.85 -5.08
C VAL A 75 -7.34 1.99 -4.70
N LEU A 76 -6.15 2.53 -4.92
CA LEU A 76 -4.89 1.96 -4.44
C LEU A 76 -4.54 2.66 -3.12
N VAL A 77 -4.29 1.90 -2.05
CA VAL A 77 -3.91 2.46 -0.75
C VAL A 77 -2.51 1.99 -0.42
N ASP A 78 -1.61 2.93 -0.06
CA ASP A 78 -0.26 2.63 0.41
C ASP A 78 -0.27 1.59 1.54
N GLY A 79 0.78 0.76 1.59
CA GLY A 79 0.94 -0.28 2.59
C GLY A 79 1.08 0.24 4.03
N LEU A 80 1.71 1.40 4.26
CA LEU A 80 1.81 1.99 5.61
C LEU A 80 0.45 2.49 6.08
N ILE A 81 -0.22 3.30 5.25
CA ILE A 81 -1.58 3.79 5.52
C ILE A 81 -2.54 2.61 5.72
N GLY A 82 -2.57 1.67 4.78
CA GLY A 82 -3.48 0.52 4.82
C GLY A 82 -3.22 -0.42 5.99
N SER A 83 -1.96 -0.60 6.43
CA SER A 83 -1.65 -1.43 7.59
C SER A 83 -2.08 -0.80 8.92
N ALA A 84 -1.92 0.52 9.05
CA ALA A 84 -2.32 1.28 10.22
C ALA A 84 -3.84 1.44 10.29
N ALA A 85 -4.44 1.70 9.13
CA ALA A 85 -5.86 1.90 8.99
C ALA A 85 -6.62 0.58 8.92
N ALA A 86 -6.00 -0.60 8.78
CA ALA A 86 -6.72 -1.88 8.85
C ALA A 86 -7.50 -2.08 10.18
N ALA A 87 -7.08 -1.40 11.26
CA ALA A 87 -7.82 -1.35 12.52
C ALA A 87 -9.02 -0.36 12.51
N VAL A 88 -9.10 0.55 11.53
CA VAL A 88 -10.05 1.69 11.48
C VAL A 88 -10.81 1.83 10.15
N LEU A 89 -10.40 1.14 9.08
CA LEU A 89 -11.04 1.08 7.76
C LEU A 89 -12.30 0.23 7.88
N GLY A 90 -13.31 0.81 8.51
CA GLY A 90 -14.65 0.26 8.60
C GLY A 90 -15.43 0.44 7.28
N PRO A 91 -16.74 0.79 7.33
CA PRO A 91 -17.65 0.84 6.19
C PRO A 91 -17.19 1.59 4.91
N PRO A 92 -16.40 2.67 4.95
CA PRO A 92 -15.94 3.39 3.75
C PRO A 92 -15.14 2.51 2.78
N ALA A 93 -14.32 1.59 3.32
CA ALA A 93 -13.50 0.68 2.52
C ALA A 93 -14.33 -0.39 1.78
N ALA A 94 -15.56 -0.68 2.26
CA ALA A 94 -16.44 -1.69 1.65
C ALA A 94 -17.03 -1.25 0.30
N ARG A 95 -17.01 0.05 0.00
CA ARG A 95 -17.55 0.63 -1.24
C ARG A 95 -16.51 0.70 -2.37
N LEU A 96 -15.23 0.50 -2.02
CA LEU A 96 -14.10 0.62 -2.93
C LEU A 96 -13.74 -0.74 -3.51
N ARG A 97 -13.51 -0.81 -4.83
CA ARG A 97 -13.11 -2.07 -5.48
C ARG A 97 -11.60 -2.28 -5.32
N GLY A 98 -11.22 -3.06 -4.30
CA GLY A 98 -9.91 -3.68 -4.16
C GLY A 98 -8.83 -2.77 -3.59
N ALA A 99 -8.55 -2.86 -2.30
CA ALA A 99 -7.35 -2.31 -1.69
C ALA A 99 -6.19 -3.32 -1.88
N VAL A 100 -5.18 -2.97 -2.67
CA VAL A 100 -3.93 -3.75 -2.73
C VAL A 100 -3.03 -3.29 -1.59
N ARG A 101 -2.92 -4.11 -0.55
CA ARG A 101 -1.89 -3.94 0.47
C ARG A 101 -0.55 -4.35 -0.10
N LEU A 102 0.42 -3.47 0.04
CA LEU A 102 1.78 -3.77 -0.32
C LEU A 102 2.62 -4.15 0.89
N PRO A 103 3.18 -5.38 0.95
CA PRO A 103 4.04 -5.74 2.05
C PRO A 103 5.30 -4.87 2.01
N PRO A 104 5.84 -4.44 3.16
CA PRO A 104 7.15 -3.83 3.19
C PRO A 104 8.16 -4.80 2.55
N PRO A 105 9.22 -4.31 1.89
CA PRO A 105 10.28 -5.19 1.43
C PRO A 105 10.79 -6.01 2.63
N PRO A 106 11.13 -7.30 2.44
CA PRO A 106 11.74 -8.07 3.52
C PRO A 106 12.94 -7.28 4.06
N PRO A 107 13.20 -7.32 5.38
CA PRO A 107 14.41 -6.72 5.94
C PRO A 107 15.59 -7.21 5.09
N ALA A 108 16.54 -6.32 4.77
CA ALA A 108 17.69 -6.67 3.95
C ALA A 108 18.41 -7.88 4.58
N GLY A 109 18.07 -9.07 4.08
CA GLY A 109 18.57 -10.32 4.61
C GLY A 109 20.04 -10.37 4.28
N GLY A 110 20.89 -10.38 5.30
CA GLY A 110 22.21 -10.99 5.18
C GLY A 110 22.04 -12.35 4.52
N ARG A 111 22.95 -12.68 3.60
CA ARG A 111 22.96 -13.96 2.87
C ARG A 111 22.92 -15.13 3.86
N GLU A 112 21.73 -15.59 4.22
CA GLU A 112 21.58 -16.87 4.90
C GLU A 112 21.49 -17.93 3.81
N GLU A 113 22.66 -18.50 3.55
CA GLU A 113 22.88 -19.66 2.71
C GLU A 113 21.87 -20.76 3.09
N LEU A 114 20.98 -21.07 2.16
CA LEU A 114 20.04 -22.20 2.23
C LEU A 114 20.83 -23.49 2.46
N ARG A 115 21.02 -23.89 3.71
CA ARG A 115 21.55 -25.21 4.04
C ARG A 115 20.49 -26.25 3.68
N PRO A 116 20.79 -27.22 2.80
CA PRO A 116 19.82 -28.23 2.41
C PRO A 116 19.44 -29.09 3.63
N ARG A 117 18.14 -29.17 3.90
CA ARG A 117 17.57 -30.04 4.95
C ARG A 117 17.88 -31.50 4.59
N ARG A 118 18.62 -32.20 5.45
CA ARG A 118 18.80 -33.65 5.32
C ARG A 118 17.45 -34.36 5.44
N PRO A 119 17.16 -35.38 4.61
CA PRO A 119 15.92 -36.14 4.73
C PRO A 119 15.92 -36.97 6.02
N ARG A 120 14.80 -36.90 6.76
CA ARG A 120 14.54 -37.78 7.92
C ARG A 120 14.37 -39.21 7.41
N ARG A 121 15.22 -40.12 7.90
CA ARG A 121 15.01 -41.57 7.76
C ARG A 121 13.71 -41.94 8.49
N ALA A 122 12.77 -42.56 7.77
CA ALA A 122 11.67 -43.26 8.39
C ALA A 122 12.22 -44.50 9.12
N ALA A 123 11.93 -44.62 10.42
CA ALA A 123 12.14 -45.85 11.16
C ALA A 123 10.93 -46.76 10.88
N ALA A 124 11.19 -47.94 10.33
CA ALA A 124 10.23 -49.03 10.26
C ALA A 124 10.33 -49.85 11.55
N VAL A 125 9.19 -50.05 12.21
CA VAL A 125 8.87 -51.25 13.00
C VAL A 125 7.39 -51.52 12.81
#